data_AF-A0A8H6ZJ53-F1
#
_entry.id   AF-A0A8H6ZJ53-F1
#
_cell.length_a   1.000
_cell.length_b   1.000
_cell.length_c   1.000
_cell.angle_alpha   90.00
_cell.angle_beta   90.00
_cell.angle_gamma   90.00
#
_symmetry.space_group_name_H-M   'P 1'
#
loop_
_entity.id
_entity.type
_entity.pdbx_description
1 polymer ?
#
loop_
_entity_poly.entity_id
_entity_poly.type
_entity_poly.pdbx_seq_one_letter_code
_entity_poly.pdbx_strand_id
1 'polypeptide(L)'
;MFKFSSSIFSTLVLSVVAASAYDPTRSDNLVIYWGQNSYGATHPNDTANWQQTISNYCQDTYIDVIPIAFVDSFSGGVPGLILANICGDNGSTGTCASLAAGIQACQAMGKIVTLSLGGAGTTTARFATDTDATNFATTIWNSFLGGSGAHRPFGSAVLDGVDLDIESGTNTGYAAFATQIRSLWSGASKPYYLSAAPQCPFPDAWVGSALDTAWFDSIYIQFYNTDHSNLISGVKSYPSSGWNYATDWLPHLFANPNVKLFIGAPASPTTANNTGEYVPASTLGSIACASRALNPSRFGGVMLWDASQAYANGRFDIQVKNLLTANNCSPTGPTGNCTQSYTVKSGDTCAAIEAANGVSDAQLHALNPTINSGCTNLSVGQQLCLSQGTSSGCTKTYTVKSGDTCAAIEAANGVSDAQLHALNPTINSGCTNLSVGQQLCLSQGSTSSGCTQTYTVKSGDTCAAIEAANGVSDAQLHSLNAAINSGCTNLSIGETLCLN
;
A
#
# COMPACT_ATOMS: atom_id res chain seq x y z
N MET A 1 -33.68 -52.85 10.85
CA MET A 1 -33.70 -51.57 11.58
C MET A 1 -32.31 -50.95 11.49
N PHE A 2 -32.26 -49.68 11.15
CA PHE A 2 -31.15 -48.96 10.52
C PHE A 2 -29.95 -48.67 11.45
N LYS A 3 -28.74 -48.72 10.88
CA LYS A 3 -27.50 -48.16 11.43
C LYS A 3 -27.48 -46.64 11.21
N PHE A 4 -27.19 -45.86 12.25
CA PHE A 4 -26.84 -44.44 12.11
C PHE A 4 -25.32 -44.29 11.99
N SER A 5 -24.87 -43.63 10.93
CA SER A 5 -23.48 -43.21 10.73
C SER A 5 -23.41 -41.70 11.02
N SER A 6 -22.60 -41.28 11.99
CA SER A 6 -22.33 -39.86 12.24
C SER A 6 -21.30 -39.34 11.24
N SER A 7 -21.74 -38.48 10.33
CA SER A 7 -20.84 -37.67 9.49
C SER A 7 -20.49 -36.38 10.23
N ILE A 8 -19.20 -36.17 10.48
CA ILE A 8 -18.64 -34.91 10.98
C ILE A 8 -18.64 -33.92 9.80
N PHE A 9 -19.48 -32.89 9.86
CA PHE A 9 -19.40 -31.75 8.94
C PHE A 9 -18.23 -30.87 9.36
N SER A 10 -17.16 -30.88 8.56
CA SER A 10 -16.10 -29.87 8.65
C SER A 10 -16.62 -28.57 8.03
N THR A 11 -16.99 -27.60 8.87
CA THR A 11 -17.29 -26.24 8.42
C THR A 11 -15.99 -25.57 7.98
N LEU A 12 -15.76 -25.56 6.67
CA LEU A 12 -14.77 -24.69 6.04
C LEU A 12 -15.20 -23.24 6.26
N VAL A 13 -14.60 -22.57 7.23
CA VAL A 13 -14.74 -21.12 7.38
C VAL A 13 -13.98 -20.50 6.22
N LEU A 14 -14.68 -20.19 5.13
CA LEU A 14 -14.18 -19.22 4.15
C LEU A 14 -14.09 -17.89 4.88
N SER A 15 -12.86 -17.46 5.17
CA SER A 15 -12.55 -16.08 5.51
C SER A 15 -12.93 -15.21 4.31
N VAL A 16 -14.19 -14.77 4.23
CA VAL A 16 -14.59 -13.72 3.31
C VAL A 16 -13.89 -12.46 3.80
N VAL A 17 -12.79 -12.09 3.14
CA VAL A 17 -12.21 -10.76 3.29
C VAL A 17 -13.29 -9.81 2.80
N ALA A 18 -14.02 -9.20 3.73
CA ALA A 18 -15.03 -8.21 3.38
C ALA A 18 -14.34 -7.09 2.60
N ALA A 19 -14.84 -6.79 1.40
CA ALA A 19 -14.42 -5.60 0.67
C ALA A 19 -14.60 -4.40 1.61
N SER A 20 -13.52 -3.68 1.87
CA SER A 20 -13.63 -2.48 2.68
C SER A 20 -14.32 -1.42 1.83
N ALA A 21 -15.51 -0.96 2.25
CA ALA A 21 -16.13 0.21 1.64
C ALA A 21 -15.20 1.42 1.73
N TYR A 22 -15.38 2.39 0.84
CA TYR A 22 -14.68 3.67 0.92
C TYR A 22 -14.92 4.31 2.30
N ASP A 23 -13.85 4.83 2.88
CA ASP A 23 -13.91 5.57 4.14
C ASP A 23 -12.96 6.77 4.05
N PRO A 24 -13.46 8.01 4.12
CA PRO A 24 -12.60 9.20 4.04
C PRO A 24 -11.66 9.33 5.25
N THR A 25 -11.89 8.62 6.35
CA THR A 25 -10.99 8.61 7.51
C THR A 25 -9.80 7.67 7.32
N ARG A 26 -9.92 6.71 6.38
CA ARG A 26 -8.85 5.82 5.99
C ARG A 26 -7.80 6.52 5.13
N SER A 27 -6.60 5.97 5.18
CA SER A 27 -5.39 6.51 4.54
C SER A 27 -4.76 5.49 3.59
N ASP A 28 -5.54 4.48 3.22
CA ASP A 28 -5.19 3.39 2.32
C ASP A 28 -6.20 3.29 1.17
N ASN A 29 -7.03 4.32 0.92
CA ASN A 29 -7.99 4.29 -0.17
C ASN A 29 -7.27 4.23 -1.53
N LEU A 30 -7.80 3.45 -2.46
CA LEU A 30 -7.35 3.36 -3.83
C LEU A 30 -8.41 3.95 -4.75
N VAL A 31 -8.00 4.98 -5.49
CA VAL A 31 -8.77 5.61 -6.56
C VAL A 31 -8.25 5.07 -7.88
N ILE A 32 -9.13 4.69 -8.80
CA ILE A 32 -8.72 4.24 -10.13
C ILE A 32 -9.63 4.81 -11.20
N TYR A 33 -9.04 5.54 -12.15
CA TYR A 33 -9.79 6.09 -13.28
C TYR A 33 -10.29 4.96 -14.18
N TRP A 34 -11.51 5.09 -14.68
CA TRP A 34 -12.11 4.16 -15.63
C TRP A 34 -12.86 4.92 -16.71
N GLY A 35 -12.75 4.49 -17.95
CA GLY A 35 -13.53 4.99 -19.08
C GLY A 35 -12.71 5.28 -20.32
N GLN A 36 -11.39 5.47 -20.22
CA GLN A 36 -10.55 5.86 -21.35
C GLN A 36 -9.77 4.72 -22.03
N ASN A 37 -9.73 3.51 -21.43
CA ASN A 37 -9.03 2.36 -22.00
C ASN A 37 -7.59 2.70 -22.46
N SER A 38 -6.78 3.36 -21.62
CA SER A 38 -5.43 3.75 -22.06
C SER A 38 -4.55 2.55 -22.41
N TYR A 39 -4.86 1.35 -21.92
CA TYR A 39 -4.23 0.11 -22.40
C TYR A 39 -4.53 -0.13 -23.88
N GLY A 40 -5.80 -0.11 -24.28
CA GLY A 40 -6.19 -0.31 -25.68
C GLY A 40 -5.65 0.78 -26.61
N ALA A 41 -5.48 2.00 -26.11
CA ALA A 41 -4.83 3.08 -26.86
C ALA A 41 -3.36 2.77 -27.23
N THR A 42 -2.62 2.06 -26.37
CA THR A 42 -1.24 1.64 -26.65
C THR A 42 -1.10 0.20 -27.17
N HIS A 43 -2.16 -0.60 -27.04
CA HIS A 43 -2.24 -2.00 -27.49
C HIS A 43 -3.50 -2.23 -28.35
N PRO A 44 -3.59 -1.62 -29.55
CA PRO A 44 -4.81 -1.65 -30.35
C PRO A 44 -5.18 -3.04 -30.88
N ASN A 45 -4.24 -3.99 -30.87
CA ASN A 45 -4.48 -5.35 -31.35
C ASN A 45 -4.77 -6.35 -30.21
N ASP A 46 -4.59 -5.97 -28.94
CA ASP A 46 -4.85 -6.83 -27.79
C ASP A 46 -6.21 -6.52 -27.16
N THR A 47 -7.26 -6.79 -27.95
CA THR A 47 -8.65 -6.52 -27.56
C THR A 47 -9.12 -7.33 -26.34
N ALA A 48 -8.43 -8.42 -26.00
CA ALA A 48 -8.75 -9.23 -24.83
C ALA A 48 -8.46 -8.50 -23.52
N ASN A 49 -7.45 -7.60 -23.52
CA ASN A 49 -7.04 -6.81 -22.37
C ASN A 49 -7.54 -5.36 -22.41
N TRP A 50 -8.37 -5.01 -23.40
CA TRP A 50 -9.06 -3.73 -23.40
C TRP A 50 -9.94 -3.57 -22.17
N GLN A 51 -10.24 -2.31 -21.84
CA GLN A 51 -11.12 -1.94 -20.75
C GLN A 51 -12.43 -2.71 -20.80
N GLN A 52 -12.78 -3.32 -19.67
CA GLN A 52 -14.02 -4.05 -19.46
C GLN A 52 -15.14 -3.11 -18.97
N THR A 53 -16.35 -3.65 -18.82
CA THR A 53 -17.45 -2.88 -18.21
C THR A 53 -17.13 -2.49 -16.77
N ILE A 54 -17.73 -1.39 -16.28
CA ILE A 54 -17.52 -0.93 -14.90
C ILE A 54 -17.81 -2.02 -13.85
N SER A 55 -18.82 -2.87 -14.10
CA SER A 55 -19.18 -4.00 -13.24
C SER A 55 -18.03 -5.00 -13.01
N ASN A 56 -17.10 -5.12 -13.94
CA ASN A 56 -15.90 -5.96 -13.78
C ASN A 56 -14.99 -5.38 -12.69
N TYR A 57 -14.68 -4.09 -12.78
CA TYR A 57 -13.81 -3.40 -11.83
C TYR A 57 -14.49 -3.22 -10.47
N CYS A 58 -15.82 -3.18 -10.41
CA CYS A 58 -16.52 -3.07 -9.14
C CYS A 58 -16.51 -4.35 -8.30
N GLN A 59 -16.31 -5.51 -8.91
CA GLN A 59 -16.13 -6.76 -8.15
C GLN A 59 -14.76 -6.82 -7.47
N ASP A 60 -13.84 -5.93 -7.84
CA ASP A 60 -12.54 -5.82 -7.23
C ASP A 60 -12.63 -5.25 -5.82
N THR A 61 -12.28 -6.04 -4.82
CA THR A 61 -12.34 -5.61 -3.41
C THR A 61 -11.25 -4.61 -3.03
N TYR A 62 -10.26 -4.35 -3.90
CA TYR A 62 -9.14 -3.46 -3.62
C TYR A 62 -9.37 -2.01 -4.06
N ILE A 63 -10.36 -1.76 -4.92
CA ILE A 63 -10.71 -0.42 -5.43
C ILE A 63 -11.74 0.23 -4.51
N ASP A 64 -11.53 1.45 -4.03
CA ASP A 64 -12.50 2.16 -3.18
C ASP A 64 -13.28 3.24 -3.96
N VAL A 65 -12.64 3.91 -4.93
CA VAL A 65 -13.23 5.00 -5.71
C VAL A 65 -12.98 4.81 -7.21
N ILE A 66 -14.01 5.04 -8.03
CA ILE A 66 -13.95 4.96 -9.49
C ILE A 66 -14.48 6.27 -10.09
N PRO A 67 -13.59 7.20 -10.47
CA PRO A 67 -13.96 8.31 -11.35
C PRO A 67 -14.23 7.79 -12.77
N ILE A 68 -15.44 8.01 -13.26
CA ILE A 68 -15.84 7.71 -14.64
C ILE A 68 -15.36 8.86 -15.54
N ALA A 69 -14.36 8.57 -16.36
CA ALA A 69 -13.67 9.48 -17.24
C ALA A 69 -14.09 9.26 -18.71
N PHE A 70 -14.61 10.24 -19.46
CA PHE A 70 -14.82 11.64 -19.09
C PHE A 70 -16.06 12.25 -19.70
N VAL A 71 -16.54 13.31 -19.05
CA VAL A 71 -17.20 14.41 -19.76
C VAL A 71 -16.12 15.33 -20.33
N ASP A 72 -15.91 15.28 -21.65
CA ASP A 72 -14.78 15.94 -22.36
C ASP A 72 -15.22 17.20 -23.14
N SER A 73 -16.52 17.52 -23.09
CA SER A 73 -17.10 18.70 -23.74
C SER A 73 -18.15 19.36 -22.86
N PHE A 74 -18.09 20.69 -22.73
CA PHE A 74 -19.13 21.50 -22.06
C PHE A 74 -19.93 22.34 -23.07
N SER A 75 -19.82 22.01 -24.36
CA SER A 75 -20.30 22.83 -25.48
C SER A 75 -21.80 23.13 -25.38
N GLY A 76 -22.15 24.42 -25.43
CA GLY A 76 -23.55 24.86 -25.33
C GLY A 76 -24.22 24.55 -23.98
N GLY A 77 -23.43 24.26 -22.94
CA GLY A 77 -23.95 23.87 -21.62
C GLY A 77 -24.41 22.41 -21.54
N VAL A 78 -24.12 21.59 -22.56
CA VAL A 78 -24.45 20.16 -22.61
C VAL A 78 -23.18 19.33 -22.37
N PRO A 79 -23.20 18.34 -21.45
CA PRO A 79 -22.06 17.48 -21.22
C PRO A 79 -21.90 16.47 -22.36
N GLY A 80 -20.74 16.47 -23.02
CA GLY A 80 -20.34 15.42 -23.97
C GLY A 80 -19.57 14.32 -23.26
N LEU A 81 -20.02 13.06 -23.39
CA LEU A 81 -19.49 11.89 -22.71
C LEU A 81 -18.82 10.93 -23.69
N ILE A 82 -17.59 10.51 -23.39
CA ILE A 82 -16.86 9.51 -24.18
C ILE A 82 -16.18 8.51 -23.23
N LEU A 83 -16.59 7.23 -23.30
CA LEU A 83 -16.07 6.12 -22.50
C LEU A 83 -15.39 5.07 -23.39
N ALA A 84 -14.50 5.52 -24.27
CA ALA A 84 -13.69 4.71 -25.18
C ALA A 84 -14.51 3.60 -25.89
N ASN A 85 -14.14 2.34 -25.69
CA ASN A 85 -14.77 1.18 -26.31
C ASN A 85 -16.11 0.77 -25.68
N ILE A 86 -16.63 1.50 -24.69
CA ILE A 86 -17.86 1.15 -23.97
C ILE A 86 -19.07 1.86 -24.57
N CYS A 87 -19.07 3.19 -24.58
CA CYS A 87 -20.17 4.02 -25.08
C CYS A 87 -19.71 5.48 -25.22
N GLY A 88 -20.50 6.32 -25.88
CA GLY A 88 -20.25 7.77 -25.92
C GLY A 88 -21.13 8.49 -26.93
N ASP A 89 -21.15 9.82 -26.87
CA ASP A 89 -22.05 10.65 -27.67
C ASP A 89 -21.64 10.71 -29.16
N ASN A 90 -20.40 10.36 -29.50
CA ASN A 90 -19.83 10.46 -30.85
C ASN A 90 -19.34 9.12 -31.45
N GLY A 91 -19.73 7.95 -30.90
CA GLY A 91 -19.20 6.64 -31.33
C GLY A 91 -20.24 5.55 -31.58
N SER A 92 -19.90 4.61 -32.46
CA SER A 92 -20.69 3.48 -33.01
C SER A 92 -21.25 2.47 -31.97
N THR A 93 -21.10 2.72 -30.67
CA THR A 93 -21.29 1.78 -29.56
C THR A 93 -22.58 2.00 -28.75
N GLY A 94 -23.37 3.03 -29.06
CA GLY A 94 -24.68 3.27 -28.45
C GLY A 94 -24.65 4.14 -27.19
N THR A 95 -25.81 4.27 -26.53
CA THR A 95 -25.97 5.15 -25.36
C THR A 95 -25.42 4.50 -24.08
N CYS A 96 -24.95 5.34 -23.14
CA CYS A 96 -24.38 4.86 -21.88
C CYS A 96 -25.41 4.43 -20.81
N ALA A 97 -26.70 4.41 -21.16
CA ALA A 97 -27.77 4.12 -20.20
C ALA A 97 -27.71 2.68 -19.64
N SER A 98 -27.11 1.75 -20.39
CA SER A 98 -26.89 0.37 -19.97
C SER A 98 -25.94 0.24 -18.75
N LEU A 99 -25.14 1.27 -18.46
CA LEU A 99 -24.23 1.28 -17.31
C LEU A 99 -24.94 1.45 -15.96
N ALA A 100 -26.23 1.82 -15.96
CA ALA A 100 -26.98 2.14 -14.76
C ALA A 100 -26.89 1.05 -13.68
N ALA A 101 -27.16 -0.20 -14.06
CA ALA A 101 -27.15 -1.34 -13.14
C ALA A 101 -25.74 -1.63 -12.61
N GLY A 102 -24.71 -1.48 -13.46
CA GLY A 102 -23.32 -1.66 -13.07
C GLY A 102 -22.90 -0.65 -12.01
N ILE A 103 -23.14 0.64 -12.26
CA ILE A 103 -22.85 1.73 -11.33
C ILE A 103 -23.55 1.50 -9.98
N GLN A 104 -24.85 1.18 -10.00
CA GLN A 104 -25.61 0.93 -8.78
C GLN A 104 -25.08 -0.29 -8.00
N ALA A 105 -24.61 -1.33 -8.69
CA ALA A 105 -23.96 -2.47 -8.05
C ALA A 105 -22.63 -2.09 -7.39
N CYS A 106 -21.81 -1.23 -8.03
CA CYS A 106 -20.60 -0.68 -7.44
C CYS A 106 -20.89 0.05 -6.12
N GLN A 107 -21.91 0.91 -6.14
CA GLN A 107 -22.35 1.67 -4.98
C GLN A 107 -22.87 0.77 -3.86
N ALA A 108 -23.61 -0.29 -4.22
CA ALA A 108 -24.08 -1.29 -3.25
C ALA A 108 -22.92 -2.07 -2.59
N MET A 109 -21.75 -2.14 -3.23
CA MET A 109 -20.52 -2.70 -2.65
C MET A 109 -19.72 -1.67 -1.83
N GLY A 110 -20.28 -0.47 -1.60
CA GLY A 110 -19.66 0.57 -0.78
C GLY A 110 -18.56 1.36 -1.48
N LYS A 111 -18.48 1.29 -2.82
CA LYS A 111 -17.56 2.11 -3.60
C LYS A 111 -18.16 3.48 -3.90
N ILE A 112 -17.31 4.49 -4.02
CA ILE A 112 -17.71 5.80 -4.54
C ILE A 112 -17.51 5.81 -6.06
N VAL A 113 -18.55 6.18 -6.80
CA VAL A 113 -18.49 6.34 -8.26
C VAL A 113 -18.76 7.79 -8.61
N THR A 114 -17.74 8.53 -9.06
CA THR A 114 -17.85 9.95 -9.44
C THR A 114 -17.82 10.14 -10.95
N LEU A 115 -18.31 11.29 -11.42
CA LEU A 115 -18.12 11.72 -12.81
C LEU A 115 -16.88 12.59 -12.91
N SER A 116 -15.94 12.24 -13.77
CA SER A 116 -14.77 13.08 -14.03
C SER A 116 -14.99 13.97 -15.26
N LEU A 117 -14.68 15.26 -15.11
CA LEU A 117 -14.84 16.31 -16.11
C LEU A 117 -13.46 16.77 -16.59
N GLY A 118 -13.31 16.89 -17.91
CA GLY A 118 -12.05 17.30 -18.54
C GLY A 118 -11.30 16.12 -19.14
N GLY A 119 -10.07 15.90 -18.66
CA GLY A 119 -9.09 14.98 -19.20
C GLY A 119 -8.13 15.63 -20.20
N ALA A 120 -6.97 14.98 -20.39
CA ALA A 120 -5.91 15.38 -21.29
C ALA A 120 -6.39 15.67 -22.72
N GLY A 121 -5.88 16.77 -23.31
CA GLY A 121 -6.09 17.11 -24.72
C GLY A 121 -7.49 17.64 -25.07
N THR A 122 -8.38 17.80 -24.09
CA THR A 122 -9.70 18.37 -24.32
C THR A 122 -9.61 19.88 -24.56
N THR A 123 -10.25 20.36 -25.64
CA THR A 123 -10.35 21.80 -25.87
C THR A 123 -11.74 22.32 -25.49
N THR A 124 -12.78 21.50 -25.53
CA THR A 124 -14.17 21.94 -25.34
C THR A 124 -14.69 21.83 -23.90
N ALA A 125 -13.94 21.20 -23.00
CA ALA A 125 -14.24 21.13 -21.58
C ALA A 125 -13.68 22.36 -20.84
N ARG A 126 -14.26 23.55 -21.09
CA ARG A 126 -13.86 24.81 -20.43
C ARG A 126 -15.04 25.76 -20.25
N PHE A 127 -14.97 26.62 -19.25
CA PHE A 127 -15.97 27.67 -19.02
C PHE A 127 -15.49 29.02 -19.57
N ALA A 128 -16.42 29.80 -20.13
CA ALA A 128 -16.14 31.18 -20.52
C ALA A 128 -16.36 32.15 -19.35
N THR A 129 -17.34 31.87 -18.49
CA THR A 129 -17.68 32.69 -17.31
C THR A 129 -18.09 31.84 -16.11
N ASP A 130 -18.07 32.44 -14.92
CA ASP A 130 -18.60 31.81 -13.68
C ASP A 130 -20.10 31.50 -13.77
N THR A 131 -20.86 32.30 -14.53
CA THR A 131 -22.28 32.04 -14.80
C THR A 131 -22.45 30.77 -15.63
N ASP A 132 -21.63 30.58 -16.67
CA ASP A 132 -21.67 29.35 -17.47
C ASP A 132 -21.34 28.13 -16.60
N ALA A 133 -20.34 28.27 -15.74
CA ALA A 133 -19.93 27.21 -14.81
C ALA A 133 -21.03 26.86 -13.79
N THR A 134 -21.72 27.87 -13.25
CA THR A 134 -22.87 27.70 -12.34
C THR A 134 -24.05 27.01 -13.04
N ASN A 135 -24.35 27.41 -14.27
CA ASN A 135 -25.40 26.77 -15.07
C ASN A 135 -25.03 25.32 -15.39
N PHE A 136 -23.77 25.08 -15.79
CA PHE A 136 -23.29 23.74 -16.09
C PHE A 136 -23.27 22.82 -14.88
N ALA A 137 -22.91 23.32 -13.69
CA ALA A 137 -23.06 22.60 -12.43
C ALA A 137 -24.49 22.10 -12.21
N THR A 138 -25.49 22.94 -12.51
CA THR A 138 -26.90 22.56 -12.44
C THR A 138 -27.25 21.51 -13.50
N THR A 139 -26.70 21.61 -14.71
CA THR A 139 -26.85 20.58 -15.75
C THR A 139 -26.27 19.23 -15.30
N ILE A 140 -25.06 19.21 -14.75
CA ILE A 140 -24.41 18.00 -14.22
C ILE A 140 -25.24 17.39 -13.09
N TRP A 141 -25.73 18.23 -12.16
CA TRP A 141 -26.59 17.79 -11.07
C TRP A 141 -27.84 17.07 -11.56
N ASN A 142 -28.53 17.64 -12.55
CA ASN A 142 -29.74 17.07 -13.13
C ASN A 142 -29.48 15.83 -13.99
N SER A 143 -28.34 15.79 -14.69
CA SER A 143 -28.04 14.74 -15.67
C SER A 143 -27.43 13.49 -15.05
N PHE A 144 -26.66 13.62 -13.97
CA PHE A 144 -25.85 12.53 -13.41
C PHE A 144 -26.00 12.31 -11.91
N LEU A 145 -26.47 13.32 -11.17
CA LEU A 145 -26.53 13.30 -9.70
C LEU A 145 -27.99 13.32 -9.23
N GLY A 146 -28.25 13.92 -8.07
CA GLY A 146 -29.55 13.88 -7.39
C GLY A 146 -30.62 14.78 -7.98
N GLY A 147 -30.31 15.56 -9.01
CA GLY A 147 -31.28 16.39 -9.71
C GLY A 147 -32.18 15.59 -10.65
N SER A 148 -33.03 16.31 -11.37
CA SER A 148 -33.96 15.73 -12.34
C SER A 148 -33.81 16.45 -13.68
N GLY A 149 -33.61 15.69 -14.75
CA GLY A 149 -33.45 16.21 -16.11
C GLY A 149 -33.95 15.22 -17.15
N ALA A 150 -34.31 15.72 -18.33
CA ALA A 150 -34.76 14.88 -19.44
C ALA A 150 -33.63 14.03 -20.05
N HIS A 151 -32.39 14.52 -19.98
CA HIS A 151 -31.21 13.84 -20.45
C HIS A 151 -30.45 13.20 -19.28
N ARG A 152 -30.44 11.87 -19.20
CA ARG A 152 -29.79 11.07 -18.15
C ARG A 152 -28.87 10.04 -18.80
N PRO A 153 -27.59 10.37 -19.08
CA PRO A 153 -26.72 9.50 -19.87
C PRO A 153 -26.47 8.12 -19.27
N PHE A 154 -26.47 8.00 -17.94
CA PHE A 154 -26.38 6.73 -17.21
C PHE A 154 -27.74 6.19 -16.75
N GLY A 155 -28.83 6.60 -17.42
CA GLY A 155 -30.18 6.15 -17.10
C GLY A 155 -30.58 6.46 -15.65
N SER A 156 -30.96 5.43 -14.91
CA SER A 156 -31.42 5.55 -13.52
C SER A 156 -30.29 5.71 -12.49
N ALA A 157 -29.02 5.58 -12.88
CA ALA A 157 -27.92 5.75 -11.93
C ALA A 157 -27.83 7.22 -11.45
N VAL A 158 -27.51 7.37 -10.16
CA VAL A 158 -27.23 8.64 -9.50
C VAL A 158 -25.83 8.51 -8.91
N LEU A 159 -24.86 9.20 -9.49
CA LEU A 159 -23.46 9.11 -9.07
C LEU A 159 -23.24 9.69 -7.66
N ASP A 160 -22.08 9.44 -7.09
CA ASP A 160 -21.71 9.85 -5.73
C ASP A 160 -20.96 11.18 -5.70
N GLY A 161 -20.69 11.79 -6.85
CA GLY A 161 -19.90 13.01 -6.87
C GLY A 161 -19.37 13.41 -8.23
N VAL A 162 -18.52 14.43 -8.19
CA VAL A 162 -17.85 15.01 -9.35
C VAL A 162 -16.36 15.09 -9.06
N ASP A 163 -15.58 14.84 -10.10
CA ASP A 163 -14.14 15.00 -10.13
C ASP A 163 -13.78 16.04 -11.22
N LEU A 164 -12.92 17.01 -10.88
CA LEU A 164 -12.41 18.01 -11.81
C LEU A 164 -10.99 17.65 -12.24
N ASP A 165 -10.87 16.96 -13.36
CA ASP A 165 -9.60 16.60 -14.00
C ASP A 165 -9.31 17.57 -15.15
N ILE A 166 -9.02 18.82 -14.80
CA ILE A 166 -8.84 19.89 -15.79
C ILE A 166 -7.34 20.05 -16.07
N GLU A 167 -6.93 19.64 -17.27
CA GLU A 167 -5.53 19.62 -17.68
C GLU A 167 -5.19 20.69 -18.75
N SER A 168 -6.18 21.46 -19.20
CA SER A 168 -5.96 22.49 -20.23
C SER A 168 -7.03 23.58 -20.20
N GLY A 169 -6.79 24.68 -20.93
CA GLY A 169 -7.79 25.71 -21.18
C GLY A 169 -7.61 26.96 -20.32
N THR A 170 -8.58 27.28 -19.47
CA THR A 170 -8.56 28.45 -18.57
C THR A 170 -8.88 28.00 -17.16
N ASN A 171 -8.52 28.80 -16.15
CA ASN A 171 -8.89 28.55 -14.75
C ASN A 171 -10.26 29.14 -14.35
N THR A 172 -11.03 29.63 -15.33
CA THR A 172 -12.29 30.36 -15.10
C THR A 172 -13.41 29.40 -14.72
N GLY A 173 -14.27 29.80 -13.78
CA GLY A 173 -15.51 29.09 -13.49
C GLY A 173 -15.43 27.91 -12.52
N TYR A 174 -14.28 27.27 -12.32
CA TYR A 174 -14.23 26.04 -11.50
C TYR A 174 -14.57 26.24 -10.02
N ALA A 175 -14.23 27.39 -9.44
CA ALA A 175 -14.66 27.75 -8.08
C ALA A 175 -16.19 27.93 -8.00
N ALA A 176 -16.78 28.60 -8.99
CA ALA A 176 -18.21 28.81 -9.09
C ALA A 176 -18.96 27.48 -9.33
N PHE A 177 -18.44 26.63 -10.21
CA PHE A 177 -18.94 25.27 -10.43
C PHE A 177 -18.95 24.47 -9.13
N ALA A 178 -17.81 24.40 -8.44
CA ALA A 178 -17.65 23.66 -7.18
C ALA A 178 -18.61 24.17 -6.10
N THR A 179 -18.75 25.50 -5.97
CA THR A 179 -19.65 26.14 -5.01
C THR A 179 -21.11 25.82 -5.33
N GLN A 180 -21.51 25.91 -6.61
CA GLN A 180 -22.89 25.63 -7.01
C GLN A 180 -23.24 24.15 -6.83
N ILE A 181 -22.32 23.25 -7.19
CA ILE A 181 -22.46 21.81 -6.97
C ILE A 181 -22.68 21.53 -5.47
N ARG A 182 -21.86 22.08 -4.58
CA ARG A 182 -22.04 21.96 -3.13
C ARG A 182 -23.37 22.52 -2.64
N SER A 183 -23.82 23.66 -3.19
CA SER A 183 -25.10 24.26 -2.87
C SER A 183 -26.27 23.32 -3.19
N LEU A 184 -26.24 22.69 -4.38
CA LEU A 184 -27.27 21.72 -4.82
C LEU A 184 -27.26 20.44 -3.99
N TRP A 185 -26.12 20.07 -3.41
CA TRP A 185 -25.98 18.90 -2.52
C TRP A 185 -26.58 19.13 -1.14
N SER A 186 -26.72 20.38 -0.71
CA SER A 186 -27.27 20.72 0.59
C SER A 186 -28.70 20.19 0.72
N GLY A 187 -28.93 19.29 1.67
CA GLY A 187 -30.24 18.67 1.89
C GLY A 187 -30.56 17.49 0.97
N ALA A 188 -29.60 16.99 0.18
CA ALA A 188 -29.78 15.79 -0.62
C ALA A 188 -29.88 14.52 0.25
N SER A 189 -30.47 13.46 -0.31
CA SER A 189 -30.78 12.21 0.40
C SER A 189 -29.57 11.33 0.71
N LYS A 190 -28.40 11.62 0.13
CA LYS A 190 -27.13 10.93 0.35
C LYS A 190 -25.96 11.93 0.29
N PRO A 191 -24.81 11.62 0.90
CA PRO A 191 -23.60 12.43 0.73
C PRO A 191 -23.12 12.41 -0.73
N TYR A 192 -22.50 13.50 -1.14
CA TYR A 192 -21.81 13.64 -2.41
C TYR A 192 -20.37 14.11 -2.19
N TYR A 193 -19.48 13.71 -3.09
CA TYR A 193 -18.05 13.98 -3.01
C TYR A 193 -17.61 14.90 -4.15
N LEU A 194 -16.77 15.89 -3.83
CA LEU A 194 -16.09 16.72 -4.83
C LEU A 194 -14.59 16.45 -4.77
N SER A 195 -14.02 16.01 -5.89
CA SER A 195 -12.58 15.89 -6.05
C SER A 195 -12.04 16.76 -7.18
N ALA A 196 -10.73 16.92 -7.21
CA ALA A 196 -10.00 17.49 -8.33
C ALA A 196 -8.70 16.71 -8.55
N ALA A 197 -8.23 16.67 -9.79
CA ALA A 197 -6.99 15.99 -10.18
C ALA A 197 -5.99 16.99 -10.79
N PRO A 198 -5.46 17.95 -10.00
CA PRO A 198 -4.44 18.87 -10.50
C PRO A 198 -3.17 18.14 -10.90
N GLN A 199 -2.38 18.74 -11.80
CA GLN A 199 -1.01 18.31 -12.00
C GLN A 199 -0.15 18.68 -10.79
N CYS A 200 1.03 18.08 -10.65
CA CYS A 200 1.90 18.32 -9.50
C CYS A 200 2.45 19.76 -9.33
N PRO A 201 2.63 20.62 -10.36
CA PRO A 201 3.06 21.99 -10.14
C PRO A 201 2.11 22.73 -9.21
N PHE A 202 2.70 23.47 -8.28
CA PHE A 202 1.94 24.22 -7.30
C PHE A 202 2.20 25.73 -7.42
N PRO A 203 1.15 26.58 -7.46
CA PRO A 203 -0.25 26.21 -7.61
C PRO A 203 -0.52 25.59 -8.99
N ASP A 204 -1.50 24.70 -9.06
CA ASP A 204 -1.95 24.14 -10.33
C ASP A 204 -2.55 25.24 -11.23
N ALA A 205 -2.21 25.21 -12.52
CA ALA A 205 -2.55 26.27 -13.47
C ALA A 205 -4.05 26.39 -13.74
N TRP A 206 -4.82 25.32 -13.56
CA TRP A 206 -6.20 25.21 -14.04
C TRP A 206 -7.19 25.21 -12.88
N VAL A 207 -6.99 24.36 -11.87
CA VAL A 207 -7.89 24.24 -10.72
C VAL A 207 -7.35 24.88 -9.45
N GLY A 208 -6.08 25.31 -9.42
CA GLY A 208 -5.43 25.82 -8.20
C GLY A 208 -6.22 26.90 -7.47
N SER A 209 -6.71 27.92 -8.19
CA SER A 209 -7.53 28.99 -7.59
C SER A 209 -8.87 28.51 -7.04
N ALA A 210 -9.45 27.46 -7.62
CA ALA A 210 -10.67 26.84 -7.11
C ALA A 210 -10.40 26.05 -5.82
N LEU A 211 -9.24 25.40 -5.70
CA LEU A 211 -8.85 24.69 -4.48
C LEU A 211 -8.73 25.62 -3.26
N ASP A 212 -8.33 26.87 -3.49
CA ASP A 212 -8.19 27.91 -2.46
C ASP A 212 -9.53 28.47 -1.98
N THR A 213 -10.55 28.45 -2.84
CA THR A 213 -11.78 29.23 -2.64
C THR A 213 -13.05 28.39 -2.57
N ALA A 214 -13.00 27.11 -2.98
CA ALA A 214 -14.13 26.21 -2.97
C ALA A 214 -13.81 24.88 -2.26
N TRP A 215 -14.85 24.23 -1.74
CA TRP A 215 -14.71 23.11 -0.81
C TRP A 215 -14.59 21.75 -1.53
N PHE A 216 -13.38 21.18 -1.57
CA PHE A 216 -13.09 19.83 -2.10
C PHE A 216 -12.90 18.81 -0.97
N ASP A 217 -13.35 17.56 -1.18
CA ASP A 217 -13.14 16.45 -0.24
C ASP A 217 -11.79 15.76 -0.47
N SER A 218 -11.34 15.66 -1.72
CA SER A 218 -10.12 14.94 -2.10
C SER A 218 -9.41 15.56 -3.29
N ILE A 219 -8.08 15.55 -3.28
CA ILE A 219 -7.22 16.02 -4.37
C ILE A 219 -6.35 14.86 -4.85
N TYR A 220 -6.47 14.50 -6.12
CA TYR A 220 -5.75 13.44 -6.79
C TYR A 220 -4.56 14.02 -7.57
N ILE A 221 -3.50 14.39 -6.85
CA ILE A 221 -2.36 15.14 -7.43
C ILE A 221 -1.64 14.24 -8.44
N GLN A 222 -1.65 14.60 -9.71
CA GLN A 222 -1.02 13.83 -10.77
C GLN A 222 0.50 14.03 -10.73
N PHE A 223 1.21 13.11 -10.08
CA PHE A 223 2.68 13.08 -10.05
C PHE A 223 3.25 12.39 -11.29
N TYR A 224 2.80 12.85 -12.46
CA TYR A 224 3.23 12.42 -13.79
C TYR A 224 2.85 13.43 -14.88
N ASN A 225 3.39 13.22 -16.08
CA ASN A 225 3.26 13.95 -17.34
C ASN A 225 3.47 15.47 -17.22
N THR A 226 4.39 15.91 -16.37
CA THR A 226 4.63 17.34 -16.15
C THR A 226 6.10 17.74 -16.32
N ASP A 227 6.36 18.57 -17.34
CA ASP A 227 7.64 19.26 -17.55
C ASP A 227 7.63 20.56 -16.73
N HIS A 228 8.34 20.58 -15.60
CA HIS A 228 8.78 21.86 -15.02
C HIS A 228 9.98 22.27 -15.81
N SER A 229 10.13 23.55 -16.15
CA SER A 229 11.34 24.16 -16.72
C SER A 229 12.67 23.54 -16.22
N ASN A 230 13.07 22.41 -16.80
CA ASN A 230 14.21 21.52 -16.48
C ASN A 230 14.15 20.65 -15.19
N LEU A 231 12.99 20.33 -14.62
CA LEU A 231 12.84 19.34 -13.54
C LEU A 231 11.70 18.37 -13.86
N ILE A 232 12.02 17.10 -14.15
CA ILE A 232 11.00 16.05 -14.21
C ILE A 232 10.41 15.96 -12.81
N SER A 233 9.10 16.20 -12.68
CA SER A 233 8.37 16.09 -11.41
C SER A 233 7.35 14.99 -11.54
N GLY A 234 7.53 13.97 -10.71
CA GLY A 234 6.59 12.87 -10.60
C GLY A 234 7.03 11.92 -9.51
N VAL A 235 6.38 10.76 -9.44
CA VAL A 235 6.71 9.73 -8.45
C VAL A 235 8.17 9.27 -8.53
N LYS A 236 8.81 9.34 -9.71
CA LYS A 236 10.26 9.05 -9.87
C LYS A 236 11.18 10.06 -9.22
N SER A 237 10.73 11.29 -9.04
CA SER A 237 11.56 12.37 -8.49
C SER A 237 11.67 12.26 -6.97
N TYR A 238 10.90 11.40 -6.32
CA TYR A 238 10.96 11.17 -4.88
C TYR A 238 12.34 10.64 -4.43
N PRO A 239 12.92 11.14 -3.31
CA PRO A 239 12.51 12.29 -2.50
C PRO A 239 13.20 13.61 -2.93
N SER A 240 13.83 13.61 -4.10
CA SER A 240 14.68 14.67 -4.63
C SER A 240 13.90 15.82 -5.27
N SER A 241 14.63 16.73 -5.95
CA SER A 241 14.07 17.89 -6.66
C SER A 241 12.97 17.47 -7.63
N GLY A 242 11.78 18.05 -7.47
CA GLY A 242 10.58 17.70 -8.25
C GLY A 242 9.51 16.97 -7.43
N TRP A 243 9.83 16.40 -6.27
CA TRP A 243 8.81 15.88 -5.35
C TRP A 243 8.34 16.99 -4.39
N ASN A 244 7.16 17.55 -4.65
CA ASN A 244 6.65 18.70 -3.90
C ASN A 244 5.43 18.43 -3.00
N TYR A 245 5.10 17.16 -2.77
CA TYR A 245 4.00 16.78 -1.86
C TYR A 245 4.17 17.41 -0.47
N ALA A 246 5.38 17.30 0.10
CA ALA A 246 5.66 17.75 1.46
C ALA A 246 5.92 19.27 1.56
N THR A 247 6.44 19.88 0.50
CA THR A 247 6.87 21.29 0.52
C THR A 247 5.77 22.25 0.12
N ASP A 248 4.88 21.82 -0.78
CA ASP A 248 3.89 22.71 -1.38
C ASP A 248 2.47 22.24 -1.05
N TRP A 249 2.11 21.02 -1.45
CA TRP A 249 0.73 20.51 -1.33
C TRP A 249 0.29 20.30 0.12
N LEU A 250 1.13 19.68 0.95
CA LEU A 250 0.78 19.35 2.32
C LEU A 250 0.64 20.59 3.25
N PRO A 251 1.55 21.58 3.25
CA PRO A 251 1.39 22.76 4.11
C PRO A 251 0.33 23.74 3.60
N HIS A 252 -0.15 23.60 2.36
CA HIS A 252 -1.10 24.53 1.78
C HIS A 252 -2.43 24.59 2.53
N LEU A 253 -2.96 25.81 2.63
CA LEU A 253 -4.25 26.13 3.26
C LEU A 253 -5.36 26.14 2.21
N PHE A 254 -5.97 24.98 2.02
CA PHE A 254 -7.17 24.83 1.18
C PHE A 254 -8.41 25.39 1.87
N ALA A 255 -9.46 25.69 1.09
CA ALA A 255 -10.76 26.07 1.65
C ALA A 255 -11.34 25.02 2.60
N ASN A 256 -11.06 23.74 2.35
CA ASN A 256 -11.34 22.64 3.27
C ASN A 256 -10.05 22.20 4.01
N PRO A 257 -9.90 22.48 5.32
CA PRO A 257 -8.71 22.08 6.07
C PRO A 257 -8.59 20.55 6.24
N ASN A 258 -9.69 19.80 6.05
CA ASN A 258 -9.72 18.34 6.15
C ASN A 258 -9.60 17.63 4.80
N VAL A 259 -9.26 18.36 3.73
CA VAL A 259 -9.11 17.79 2.39
C VAL A 259 -8.09 16.65 2.38
N LYS A 260 -8.44 15.56 1.70
CA LYS A 260 -7.58 14.39 1.56
C LYS A 260 -6.69 14.51 0.34
N LEU A 261 -5.39 14.32 0.52
CA LEU A 261 -4.41 14.35 -0.56
C LEU A 261 -4.04 12.92 -0.97
N PHE A 262 -4.08 12.67 -2.27
CA PHE A 262 -3.70 11.39 -2.87
C PHE A 262 -2.50 11.57 -3.78
N ILE A 263 -1.68 10.53 -3.87
CA ILE A 263 -0.61 10.45 -4.85
C ILE A 263 -1.18 9.83 -6.13
N GLY A 264 -1.31 10.61 -7.19
CA GLY A 264 -1.64 10.14 -8.53
C GLY A 264 -0.42 9.56 -9.23
N ALA A 265 -0.52 8.35 -9.77
CA ALA A 265 0.56 7.66 -10.45
C ALA A 265 0.07 6.90 -11.70
N PRO A 266 0.92 6.75 -12.73
CA PRO A 266 0.62 5.86 -13.85
C PRO A 266 0.63 4.40 -13.38
N ALA A 267 -0.32 3.59 -13.86
CA ALA A 267 -0.43 2.18 -13.49
C ALA A 267 0.45 1.25 -14.33
N SER A 268 1.10 1.75 -15.38
CA SER A 268 1.92 0.97 -16.31
C SER A 268 2.98 1.85 -16.99
N PRO A 269 4.14 1.28 -17.42
CA PRO A 269 5.11 2.00 -18.24
C PRO A 269 4.62 2.35 -19.65
N THR A 270 3.52 1.77 -20.11
CA THR A 270 2.97 1.97 -21.47
C THR A 270 1.75 2.89 -21.50
N THR A 271 1.54 3.70 -20.47
CA THR A 271 0.50 4.72 -20.50
C THR A 271 0.85 5.77 -21.56
N ALA A 272 -0.09 6.05 -22.48
CA ALA A 272 0.13 6.76 -23.76
C ALA A 272 0.87 8.11 -23.70
N ASN A 273 0.95 8.74 -22.52
CA ASN A 273 1.59 10.06 -22.32
C ASN A 273 2.80 10.00 -21.38
N ASN A 274 3.17 8.81 -20.87
CA ASN A 274 4.17 8.65 -19.81
C ASN A 274 5.44 7.96 -20.32
N THR A 275 6.33 8.69 -20.99
CA THR A 275 7.66 8.16 -21.31
C THR A 275 8.60 8.35 -20.13
N GLY A 276 8.36 7.59 -19.06
CA GLY A 276 9.39 7.31 -18.08
C GLY A 276 9.21 7.91 -16.70
N GLU A 277 7.99 8.04 -16.17
CA GLU A 277 7.71 8.37 -14.76
C GLU A 277 7.00 7.24 -14.00
N TYR A 278 6.60 6.16 -14.68
CA TYR A 278 6.16 4.93 -14.01
C TYR A 278 7.24 4.36 -13.08
N VAL A 279 6.84 3.98 -11.86
CA VAL A 279 7.67 3.22 -10.91
C VAL A 279 7.01 1.88 -10.57
N PRO A 280 7.78 0.84 -10.21
CA PRO A 280 7.22 -0.41 -9.70
C PRO A 280 6.31 -0.21 -8.48
N ALA A 281 5.38 -1.13 -8.26
CA ALA A 281 4.39 -1.03 -7.18
C ALA A 281 5.06 -0.92 -5.79
N SER A 282 6.16 -1.64 -5.57
CA SER A 282 6.96 -1.56 -4.34
C SER A 282 7.49 -0.15 -4.07
N THR A 283 8.02 0.52 -5.11
CA THR A 283 8.49 1.90 -5.02
C THR A 283 7.33 2.87 -4.75
N LEU A 284 6.22 2.75 -5.48
CA LEU A 284 5.04 3.59 -5.26
C LEU A 284 4.48 3.40 -3.84
N GLY A 285 4.43 2.16 -3.36
CA GLY A 285 4.06 1.83 -1.99
C GLY A 285 4.94 2.53 -0.97
N SER A 286 6.27 2.48 -1.13
CA SER A 286 7.21 3.19 -0.25
C SER A 286 7.01 4.70 -0.24
N ILE A 287 6.80 5.32 -1.40
CA ILE A 287 6.53 6.76 -1.52
C ILE A 287 5.23 7.13 -0.78
N ALA A 288 4.17 6.34 -1.01
CA ALA A 288 2.90 6.51 -0.34
C ALA A 288 3.02 6.32 1.18
N CYS A 289 3.83 5.36 1.63
CA CYS A 289 4.12 5.16 3.05
C CYS A 289 4.79 6.37 3.68
N ALA A 290 5.86 6.86 3.07
CA ALA A 290 6.56 8.02 3.58
C ALA A 290 5.68 9.27 3.58
N SER A 291 4.87 9.47 2.54
CA SER A 291 3.94 10.60 2.43
C SER A 291 2.82 10.53 3.47
N ARG A 292 2.29 9.33 3.74
CA ARG A 292 1.34 9.10 4.84
C ARG A 292 1.93 9.46 6.19
N ALA A 293 3.19 9.10 6.45
CA ALA A 293 3.85 9.38 7.72
C ALA A 293 4.02 10.87 8.01
N LEU A 294 4.08 11.74 6.98
CA LEU A 294 4.14 13.19 7.15
C LEU A 294 2.84 13.76 7.75
N ASN A 295 1.68 13.24 7.33
CA ASN A 295 0.38 13.66 7.87
C ASN A 295 -0.70 12.58 7.62
N PRO A 296 -0.89 11.63 8.55
CA PRO A 296 -1.83 10.53 8.37
C PRO A 296 -3.29 10.96 8.26
N SER A 297 -3.67 12.10 8.86
CA SER A 297 -5.04 12.58 8.83
C SER A 297 -5.39 13.27 7.50
N ARG A 298 -4.40 13.82 6.78
CA ARG A 298 -4.60 14.42 5.45
C ARG A 298 -4.26 13.49 4.29
N PHE A 299 -3.46 12.44 4.50
CA PHE A 299 -3.19 11.45 3.46
C PHE A 299 -4.42 10.57 3.19
N GLY A 300 -4.91 10.57 1.95
CA GLY A 300 -6.08 9.80 1.53
C GLY A 300 -5.76 8.45 0.93
N GLY A 301 -4.61 8.32 0.26
CA GLY A 301 -4.21 7.09 -0.43
C GLY A 301 -3.51 7.33 -1.76
N VAL A 302 -3.73 6.42 -2.71
CA VAL A 302 -3.14 6.46 -4.05
C VAL A 302 -4.23 6.52 -5.11
N MET A 303 -3.99 7.29 -6.17
CA MET A 303 -4.80 7.33 -7.38
C MET A 303 -4.00 6.72 -8.53
N LEU A 304 -4.65 5.88 -9.35
CA LEU A 304 -4.03 5.21 -10.49
C LEU A 304 -4.68 5.59 -11.81
N TRP A 305 -3.83 5.94 -12.78
CA TRP A 305 -4.19 6.12 -14.19
C TRP A 305 -3.66 4.96 -15.04
N ASP A 306 -4.48 4.03 -15.55
CA ASP A 306 -5.92 3.83 -15.29
C ASP A 306 -6.23 2.33 -15.09
N ALA A 307 -7.51 1.99 -14.89
CA ALA A 307 -7.97 0.62 -14.61
C ALA A 307 -7.53 -0.43 -15.65
N SER A 308 -7.54 -0.11 -16.93
CA SER A 308 -7.13 -1.02 -18.00
C SER A 308 -5.63 -1.33 -17.92
N GLN A 309 -4.81 -0.32 -17.68
CA GLN A 309 -3.36 -0.46 -17.52
C GLN A 309 -3.01 -1.23 -16.24
N ALA A 310 -3.65 -0.90 -15.11
CA ALA A 310 -3.40 -1.58 -13.84
C ALA A 310 -3.67 -3.09 -13.93
N TYR A 311 -4.78 -3.44 -14.58
CA TYR A 311 -5.19 -4.84 -14.76
C TYR A 311 -4.22 -5.61 -15.66
N ALA A 312 -3.85 -5.03 -16.79
CA ALA A 312 -2.92 -5.64 -17.73
C ALA A 312 -1.48 -5.71 -17.19
N ASN A 313 -1.09 -4.78 -16.32
CA ASN A 313 0.22 -4.75 -15.67
C ASN A 313 0.28 -5.60 -14.39
N GLY A 314 -0.14 -6.87 -14.50
CA GLY A 314 -0.02 -7.84 -13.41
C GLY A 314 -0.79 -7.46 -12.14
N ARG A 315 -1.98 -6.85 -12.28
CA ARG A 315 -2.80 -6.36 -11.16
C ARG A 315 -2.04 -5.37 -10.26
N PHE A 316 -1.49 -4.33 -10.88
CA PHE A 316 -0.73 -3.27 -10.21
C PHE A 316 -1.55 -2.62 -9.07
N ASP A 317 -2.86 -2.48 -9.26
CA ASP A 317 -3.85 -2.03 -8.28
C ASP A 317 -3.80 -2.84 -6.97
N ILE A 318 -3.82 -4.18 -7.06
CA ILE A 318 -3.74 -5.08 -5.89
C ILE A 318 -2.39 -4.90 -5.19
N GLN A 319 -1.30 -4.85 -5.96
CA GLN A 319 0.04 -4.71 -5.39
C GLN A 319 0.17 -3.42 -4.58
N VAL A 320 -0.29 -2.29 -5.14
CA VAL A 320 -0.27 -0.99 -4.45
C VAL A 320 -1.19 -1.00 -3.24
N LYS A 321 -2.45 -1.45 -3.36
CA LYS A 321 -3.39 -1.48 -2.24
C LYS A 321 -2.87 -2.35 -1.10
N ASN A 322 -2.33 -3.54 -1.41
CA ASN A 322 -1.73 -4.41 -0.40
C ASN A 322 -0.58 -3.72 0.33
N LEU A 323 0.27 -2.94 -0.35
CA LEU A 323 1.34 -2.20 0.31
C LEU A 323 0.82 -1.11 1.26
N LEU A 324 -0.34 -0.53 0.96
CA LEU A 324 -1.00 0.45 1.83
C LEU A 324 -1.68 -0.21 3.06
N THR A 325 -2.22 -1.43 2.90
CA THR A 325 -2.98 -2.16 3.92
C THR A 325 -2.14 -3.11 4.78
N ALA A 326 -1.09 -3.71 4.23
CA ALA A 326 -0.46 -4.90 4.81
C ALA A 326 0.26 -4.67 6.15
N ASN A 327 0.52 -3.43 6.58
CA ASN A 327 1.04 -3.07 7.92
C ASN A 327 1.06 -1.53 8.18
N ASN A 328 -0.06 -0.82 8.04
CA ASN A 328 -0.21 0.59 8.46
C ASN A 328 0.93 1.58 8.08
N CYS A 329 1.62 1.40 6.93
CA CYS A 329 2.78 2.22 6.54
C CYS A 329 3.75 2.36 7.71
N SER A 330 3.85 1.31 8.53
CA SER A 330 5.08 1.06 9.24
C SER A 330 6.06 0.78 8.12
N PRO A 331 7.00 1.70 7.81
CA PRO A 331 7.97 1.52 6.74
C PRO A 331 8.56 0.16 6.97
N THR A 332 8.34 -0.79 6.04
CA THR A 332 8.50 -2.23 6.29
C THR A 332 9.70 -2.45 7.17
N GLY A 333 9.41 -2.63 8.47
CA GLY A 333 10.41 -3.04 9.41
C GLY A 333 10.86 -4.40 8.94
N PRO A 334 12.11 -4.77 9.20
CA PRO A 334 12.62 -6.06 8.81
C PRO A 334 11.70 -7.17 9.30
N THR A 335 11.50 -8.18 8.46
CA THR A 335 10.80 -9.40 8.88
C THR A 335 11.61 -10.07 9.99
N GLY A 336 11.01 -10.25 11.17
CA GLY A 336 11.63 -10.92 12.32
C GLY A 336 11.95 -10.00 13.50
N ASN A 337 12.61 -10.56 14.51
CA ASN A 337 12.92 -9.90 15.78
C ASN A 337 14.11 -8.93 15.62
N CYS A 338 13.95 -7.84 14.86
CA CYS A 338 15.03 -6.90 14.58
C CYS A 338 15.43 -6.12 15.85
N THR A 339 16.68 -6.28 16.30
CA THR A 339 17.22 -5.64 17.51
C THR A 339 18.01 -4.38 17.23
N GLN A 340 18.48 -4.20 16.00
CA GLN A 340 19.13 -2.98 15.55
C GLN A 340 18.61 -2.62 14.17
N SER A 341 18.04 -1.42 14.04
CA SER A 341 17.56 -0.89 12.77
C SER A 341 18.36 0.33 12.33
N TYR A 342 18.26 0.64 11.04
CA TYR A 342 18.83 1.82 10.41
C TYR A 342 17.79 2.51 9.54
N THR A 343 17.64 3.82 9.70
CA THR A 343 16.80 4.63 8.82
C THR A 343 17.62 5.11 7.64
N VAL A 344 17.26 4.70 6.43
CA VAL A 344 17.89 5.16 5.18
C VAL A 344 17.78 6.68 5.06
N LYS A 345 18.90 7.33 4.78
CA LYS A 345 19.05 8.77 4.55
C LYS A 345 19.33 9.04 3.07
N SER A 346 19.14 10.29 2.66
CA SER A 346 19.45 10.72 1.30
C SER A 346 20.93 10.53 0.99
N GLY A 347 21.23 9.84 -0.12
CA GLY A 347 22.60 9.56 -0.56
C GLY A 347 23.22 8.29 0.02
N ASP A 348 22.48 7.52 0.83
CA ASP A 348 22.97 6.26 1.35
C ASP A 348 23.15 5.21 0.25
N THR A 349 24.18 4.39 0.41
CA THR A 349 24.40 3.15 -0.34
C THR A 349 24.53 2.00 0.67
N CYS A 350 24.29 0.75 0.25
CA CYS A 350 24.52 -0.39 1.14
C CYS A 350 25.94 -0.42 1.69
N ALA A 351 26.95 -0.21 0.84
CA ALA A 351 28.35 -0.11 1.28
C ALA A 351 28.58 0.98 2.35
N ALA A 352 27.93 2.15 2.25
CA ALA A 352 28.05 3.21 3.24
C ALA A 352 27.34 2.84 4.56
N ILE A 353 26.15 2.23 4.48
CA ILE A 353 25.39 1.76 5.64
C ILE A 353 26.15 0.62 6.34
N GLU A 354 26.65 -0.34 5.58
CA GLU A 354 27.48 -1.47 6.04
C GLU A 354 28.71 -0.98 6.78
N ALA A 355 29.49 -0.09 6.17
CA ALA A 355 30.70 0.45 6.76
C ALA A 355 30.41 1.26 8.03
N ALA A 356 29.33 2.05 8.05
CA ALA A 356 28.96 2.87 9.19
C ALA A 356 28.43 2.06 10.38
N ASN A 357 27.83 0.90 10.12
CA ASN A 357 27.17 0.09 11.13
C ASN A 357 27.86 -1.25 11.42
N GLY A 358 28.96 -1.55 10.71
CA GLY A 358 29.73 -2.78 10.89
C GLY A 358 28.97 -4.05 10.50
N VAL A 359 28.10 -3.99 9.48
CA VAL A 359 27.36 -5.14 8.95
C VAL A 359 27.91 -5.56 7.59
N SER A 360 27.83 -6.86 7.26
CA SER A 360 28.22 -7.35 5.93
C SER A 360 27.09 -7.17 4.91
N ASP A 361 27.46 -7.06 3.63
CA ASP A 361 26.52 -7.06 2.49
C ASP A 361 25.57 -8.27 2.54
N ALA A 362 26.12 -9.46 2.76
CA ALA A 362 25.34 -10.69 2.89
C ALA A 362 24.33 -10.62 4.06
N GLN A 363 24.72 -10.07 5.20
CA GLN A 363 23.82 -9.90 6.35
C GLN A 363 22.74 -8.86 6.06
N LEU A 364 23.12 -7.73 5.47
CA LEU A 364 22.18 -6.67 5.13
C LEU A 364 21.11 -7.19 4.15
N HIS A 365 21.51 -7.93 3.12
CA HIS A 365 20.58 -8.55 2.16
C HIS A 365 19.77 -9.70 2.76
N ALA A 366 20.35 -10.53 3.63
CA ALA A 366 19.64 -11.63 4.29
C ALA A 366 18.53 -11.11 5.23
N LEU A 367 18.80 -10.01 5.94
CA LEU A 367 17.83 -9.41 6.86
C LEU A 367 16.81 -8.49 6.18
N ASN A 368 17.09 -8.05 4.96
CA ASN A 368 16.25 -7.13 4.18
C ASN A 368 16.07 -7.65 2.75
N PRO A 369 15.34 -8.76 2.56
CA PRO A 369 15.23 -9.45 1.26
C PRO A 369 14.52 -8.63 0.17
N THR A 370 13.93 -7.48 0.53
CA THR A 370 13.34 -6.53 -0.41
C THR A 370 14.35 -5.60 -1.05
N ILE A 371 15.59 -5.49 -0.53
CA ILE A 371 16.67 -4.71 -1.15
C ILE A 371 17.30 -5.54 -2.27
N ASN A 372 17.39 -4.98 -3.46
CA ASN A 372 18.06 -5.64 -4.60
C ASN A 372 19.58 -5.65 -4.42
N SER A 373 20.29 -6.53 -5.12
CA SER A 373 21.76 -6.70 -4.99
C SER A 373 22.59 -5.46 -5.32
N GLY A 374 22.01 -4.42 -5.93
CA GLY A 374 22.68 -3.15 -6.19
C GLY A 374 22.31 -2.05 -5.20
N CYS A 375 21.42 -2.34 -4.25
CA CYS A 375 20.78 -1.39 -3.34
C CYS A 375 20.23 -0.13 -4.01
N THR A 376 19.85 -0.23 -5.29
CA THR A 376 19.33 0.89 -6.07
C THR A 376 17.86 1.18 -5.76
N ASN A 377 17.21 0.32 -4.97
CA ASN A 377 15.83 0.46 -4.55
C ASN A 377 15.68 0.88 -3.07
N LEU A 378 16.76 1.36 -2.44
CA LEU A 378 16.68 1.99 -1.12
C LEU A 378 15.85 3.28 -1.20
N SER A 379 14.91 3.43 -0.26
CA SER A 379 14.07 4.63 -0.15
C SER A 379 14.41 5.41 1.11
N VAL A 380 14.55 6.73 1.02
CA VAL A 380 14.77 7.56 2.23
C VAL A 380 13.63 7.36 3.22
N GLY A 381 13.96 7.18 4.49
CA GLY A 381 13.01 6.83 5.55
C GLY A 381 12.71 5.33 5.68
N GLN A 382 13.15 4.49 4.74
CA GLN A 382 13.07 3.04 4.86
C GLN A 382 13.84 2.56 6.09
N GLN A 383 13.25 1.65 6.88
CA GLN A 383 13.95 0.97 7.96
C GLN A 383 14.63 -0.28 7.43
N LEU A 384 15.94 -0.41 7.66
CA LEU A 384 16.72 -1.62 7.40
C LEU A 384 17.04 -2.32 8.72
N CYS A 385 17.07 -3.64 8.73
CA CYS A 385 17.64 -4.39 9.84
C CYS A 385 19.13 -4.45 9.66
N LEU A 386 19.82 -4.15 10.74
CA LEU A 386 21.23 -4.37 10.85
C LEU A 386 21.50 -5.63 11.66
N SER A 387 20.65 -5.98 12.62
CA SER A 387 20.75 -7.24 13.35
C SER A 387 19.40 -7.76 13.83
N GLN A 388 19.25 -9.08 13.83
CA GLN A 388 18.17 -9.77 14.52
C GLN A 388 18.64 -10.18 15.92
N GLY A 389 17.72 -10.08 16.88
CA GLY A 389 17.87 -10.65 18.19
C GLY A 389 17.84 -12.17 18.10
N THR A 390 18.56 -12.79 19.01
CA THR A 390 18.46 -14.22 19.26
C THR A 390 17.05 -14.59 19.71
N SER A 391 16.72 -15.88 19.59
CA SER A 391 15.46 -16.46 20.07
C SER A 391 15.10 -15.97 21.49
N SER A 392 13.81 -15.67 21.73
CA SER A 392 13.33 -15.18 23.02
C SER A 392 13.74 -16.13 24.15
N GLY A 393 14.44 -15.63 25.16
CA GLY A 393 14.95 -16.45 26.27
C GLY A 393 16.43 -16.83 26.17
N CYS A 394 17.18 -16.30 25.19
CA CYS A 394 18.63 -16.50 25.11
C CYS A 394 19.36 -15.94 26.34
N THR A 395 20.15 -16.78 27.03
CA THR A 395 20.88 -16.44 28.25
C THR A 395 22.39 -16.32 28.05
N LYS A 396 22.92 -16.87 26.96
CA LYS A 396 24.32 -16.74 26.57
C LYS A 396 24.40 -16.46 25.08
N THR A 397 25.11 -15.41 24.70
CA THR A 397 25.35 -15.06 23.30
C THR A 397 26.84 -15.10 22.95
N TYR A 398 27.12 -15.19 21.65
CA TYR A 398 28.45 -15.11 21.06
C TYR A 398 28.45 -14.15 19.89
N THR A 399 29.43 -13.26 19.84
CA THR A 399 29.65 -12.37 18.69
C THR A 399 30.62 -13.03 17.72
N VAL A 400 30.18 -13.30 16.50
CA VAL A 400 31.01 -13.87 15.42
C VAL A 400 32.18 -12.93 15.11
N LYS A 401 33.38 -13.50 15.06
CA LYS A 401 34.64 -12.85 14.73
C LYS A 401 35.13 -13.30 13.36
N SER A 402 36.05 -12.52 12.79
CA SER A 402 36.69 -12.89 11.52
C SER A 402 37.43 -14.23 11.65
N GLY A 403 37.14 -15.16 10.74
CA GLY A 403 37.73 -16.51 10.71
C GLY A 403 37.00 -17.57 11.54
N ASP A 404 35.89 -17.23 12.19
CA ASP A 404 35.11 -18.20 12.95
C ASP A 404 34.43 -19.25 12.05
N THR A 405 34.29 -20.47 12.59
CA THR A 405 33.47 -21.55 12.05
C THR A 405 32.54 -22.06 13.16
N CYS A 406 31.41 -22.69 12.81
CA CYS A 406 30.52 -23.28 13.83
C CYS A 406 31.28 -24.25 14.73
N ALA A 407 32.09 -25.16 14.16
CA ALA A 407 32.91 -26.09 14.92
C ALA A 407 33.87 -25.39 15.92
N ALA A 408 34.48 -24.26 15.54
CA ALA A 408 35.36 -23.51 16.44
C ALA A 408 34.57 -22.81 17.55
N ILE A 409 33.39 -22.25 17.22
CA ILE A 409 32.50 -21.61 18.19
C ILE A 409 31.95 -22.64 19.17
N GLU A 410 31.46 -23.77 18.67
CA GLU A 410 30.96 -24.92 19.44
C GLU A 410 32.00 -25.43 20.42
N ALA A 411 33.21 -25.74 19.93
CA ALA A 411 34.29 -26.25 20.75
C ALA A 411 34.74 -25.24 21.82
N ALA A 412 34.81 -23.95 21.48
CA ALA A 412 35.20 -22.89 22.42
C ALA A 412 34.15 -22.62 23.49
N ASN A 413 32.87 -22.90 23.20
CA ASN A 413 31.75 -22.56 24.07
C ASN A 413 31.05 -23.75 24.72
N GLY A 414 31.46 -24.97 24.39
CA GLY A 414 30.86 -26.21 24.89
C GLY A 414 29.43 -26.43 24.40
N VAL A 415 29.12 -26.02 23.18
CA VAL A 415 27.79 -26.11 22.55
C VAL A 415 27.82 -27.18 21.46
N SER A 416 26.75 -27.96 21.29
CA SER A 416 26.66 -28.94 20.19
C SER A 416 26.19 -28.27 18.89
N ASP A 417 26.57 -28.84 17.74
CA ASP A 417 26.09 -28.41 16.41
C ASP A 417 24.56 -28.34 16.34
N ALA A 418 23.89 -29.40 16.81
CA ALA A 418 22.43 -29.45 16.87
C ALA A 418 21.83 -28.31 17.72
N GLN A 419 22.45 -27.98 18.86
CA GLN A 419 22.03 -26.88 19.73
C GLN A 419 22.28 -25.52 19.07
N LEU A 420 23.45 -25.32 18.45
CA LEU A 420 23.78 -24.06 17.78
C LEU A 420 22.78 -23.78 16.63
N HIS A 421 22.45 -24.79 15.82
CA HIS A 421 21.46 -24.67 14.75
C HIS A 421 20.02 -24.54 15.26
N ALA A 422 19.65 -25.24 16.34
CA ALA A 422 18.32 -25.12 16.94
C ALA A 422 18.07 -23.71 17.50
N LEU A 423 19.09 -23.11 18.13
CA LEU A 423 19.00 -21.78 18.73
C LEU A 423 19.16 -20.64 17.70
N ASN A 424 19.75 -20.94 16.54
CA ASN A 424 20.04 -19.98 15.46
C ASN A 424 19.62 -20.58 14.10
N PRO A 425 18.31 -20.72 13.83
CA PRO A 425 17.78 -21.39 12.64
C PRO A 425 18.13 -20.69 11.32
N THR A 426 18.69 -19.48 11.37
CA THR A 426 19.19 -18.75 10.21
C THR A 426 20.58 -19.22 9.77
N ILE A 427 21.34 -19.94 10.60
CA ILE A 427 22.62 -20.55 10.20
C ILE A 427 22.33 -21.78 9.33
N ASN A 428 22.89 -21.80 8.11
CA ASN A 428 22.75 -22.95 7.22
C ASN A 428 23.56 -24.15 7.71
N SER A 429 23.24 -25.37 7.27
CA SER A 429 23.92 -26.60 7.70
C SER A 429 25.43 -26.65 7.43
N GLY A 430 25.95 -25.79 6.54
CA GLY A 430 27.38 -25.69 6.27
C GLY A 430 28.10 -24.62 7.09
N CYS A 431 27.36 -23.86 7.92
CA CYS A 431 27.82 -22.69 8.64
C CYS A 431 28.56 -21.66 7.77
N THR A 432 28.25 -21.60 6.48
CA THR A 432 28.96 -20.73 5.52
C THR A 432 28.38 -19.32 5.46
N ASN A 433 27.29 -19.06 6.19
CA ASN A 433 26.59 -17.78 6.20
C ASN A 433 26.76 -17.01 7.51
N LEU A 434 27.80 -17.32 8.31
CA LEU A 434 28.18 -16.51 9.45
C LEU A 434 28.74 -15.16 9.00
N SER A 435 28.28 -14.08 9.63
CA SER A 435 28.77 -12.72 9.38
C SER A 435 29.49 -12.17 10.60
N VAL A 436 30.65 -11.52 10.40
CA VAL A 436 31.38 -10.86 11.49
C VAL A 436 30.46 -9.83 12.16
N GLY A 437 30.38 -9.87 13.49
CA GLY A 437 29.47 -9.03 14.28
C GLY A 437 28.09 -9.64 14.54
N GLN A 438 27.72 -10.73 13.85
CA GLN A 438 26.47 -11.45 14.10
C GLN A 438 26.44 -11.99 15.54
N GLN A 439 25.32 -11.81 16.24
CA GLN A 439 25.07 -12.43 17.55
C GLN A 439 24.47 -13.83 17.35
N LEU A 440 25.11 -14.85 17.92
CA LEU A 440 24.59 -16.22 18.00
C LEU A 440 24.13 -16.51 19.42
N CYS A 441 23.00 -17.21 19.56
CA CYS A 441 22.56 -17.74 20.83
C CYS A 441 23.26 -19.07 21.11
N LEU A 442 23.89 -19.16 22.28
CA LEU A 442 24.58 -20.36 22.73
C LEU A 442 23.77 -21.14 23.77
N SER A 443 22.87 -20.49 24.51
CA SER A 443 21.97 -21.16 25.45
C SER A 443 20.68 -20.36 25.64
N GLN A 444 19.58 -21.07 25.92
CA GLN A 444 18.36 -20.48 26.44
C GLN A 444 18.21 -20.81 27.94
N GLY A 445 17.54 -19.92 28.67
CA GLY A 445 17.08 -20.19 30.03
C GLY A 445 15.60 -20.53 30.02
N SER A 446 15.16 -21.38 30.93
CA SER A 446 13.75 -21.67 31.12
C SER A 446 12.96 -20.42 31.54
N THR A 447 11.86 -20.14 30.84
CA THR A 447 11.02 -18.96 30.99
C THR A 447 9.96 -19.07 32.10
N SER A 448 10.10 -20.05 33.01
CA SER A 448 9.15 -20.23 34.12
C SER A 448 9.20 -19.03 35.08
N SER A 449 8.14 -18.22 35.08
CA SER A 449 7.95 -17.14 36.05
C SER A 449 7.79 -17.74 37.46
N GLY A 450 8.77 -17.51 38.33
CA GLY A 450 8.77 -18.06 39.70
C GLY A 450 9.98 -18.94 40.03
N CYS A 451 10.93 -19.10 39.10
CA CYS A 451 12.10 -19.94 39.32
C CYS A 451 13.04 -19.43 40.44
N THR A 452 13.06 -20.09 41.61
CA THR A 452 13.95 -19.80 42.76
C THR A 452 15.18 -20.73 42.90
N GLN A 453 15.23 -21.85 42.18
CA GLN A 453 16.31 -22.84 42.15
C GLN A 453 16.58 -23.28 40.72
N THR A 454 17.84 -23.26 40.31
CA THR A 454 18.27 -23.60 38.95
C THR A 454 19.39 -24.63 38.95
N TYR A 455 19.56 -25.30 37.81
CA TYR A 455 20.65 -26.24 37.54
C TYR A 455 21.26 -25.97 36.18
N THR A 456 22.58 -25.89 36.11
CA THR A 456 23.30 -25.77 34.83
C THR A 456 23.74 -27.15 34.36
N VAL A 457 23.23 -27.58 33.20
CA VAL A 457 23.55 -28.85 32.56
C VAL A 457 25.03 -28.96 32.27
N LYS A 458 25.63 -30.09 32.65
CA LYS A 458 27.02 -30.45 32.46
C LYS A 458 27.14 -31.61 31.47
N SER A 459 28.36 -31.82 31.00
CA SER A 459 28.67 -32.96 30.13
C SER A 459 28.36 -34.28 30.85
N GLY A 460 27.59 -35.15 30.20
CA GLY A 460 27.19 -36.45 30.71
C GLY A 460 25.92 -36.46 31.57
N ASP A 461 25.26 -35.33 31.75
CA ASP A 461 24.00 -35.28 32.50
C ASP A 461 22.86 -35.98 31.76
N THR A 462 21.93 -36.52 32.55
CA THR A 462 20.64 -37.04 32.11
C THR A 462 19.56 -36.46 33.03
N CYS A 463 18.30 -36.38 32.58
CA CYS A 463 17.21 -35.94 33.46
C CYS A 463 17.18 -36.75 34.76
N ALA A 464 17.29 -38.09 34.68
CA ALA A 464 17.33 -38.95 35.85
C ALA A 464 18.47 -38.62 36.84
N ALA A 465 19.67 -38.27 36.33
CA ALA A 465 20.79 -37.87 37.18
C ALA A 465 20.57 -36.49 37.81
N ILE A 466 19.99 -35.54 37.06
CA ILE A 466 19.66 -34.19 37.56
C ILE A 466 18.53 -34.27 38.59
N GLU A 467 17.48 -35.04 38.32
CA GLU A 467 16.36 -35.32 39.22
C GLU A 467 16.84 -35.90 40.55
N ALA A 468 17.63 -36.98 40.49
CA ALA A 468 18.16 -37.64 41.67
C ALA A 468 19.10 -36.72 42.48
N ALA A 469 19.94 -35.93 41.81
CA ALA A 469 20.88 -35.03 42.48
C ALA A 469 20.21 -33.82 43.14
N ASN A 470 19.05 -33.38 42.62
CA ASN A 470 18.37 -32.17 43.08
C ASN A 470 17.04 -32.44 43.80
N GLY A 471 16.62 -33.71 43.89
CA GLY A 471 15.39 -34.09 44.59
C GLY A 471 14.11 -33.66 43.88
N VAL A 472 14.13 -33.51 42.56
CA VAL A 472 12.95 -33.14 41.75
C VAL A 472 12.38 -34.34 41.01
N SER A 473 11.07 -34.33 40.76
CA SER A 473 10.43 -35.38 39.94
C SER A 473 10.55 -35.09 38.45
N ASP A 474 10.52 -36.14 37.62
CA ASP A 474 10.45 -36.03 36.15
C ASP A 474 9.31 -35.10 35.69
N ALA A 475 8.12 -35.24 36.28
CA ALA A 475 6.98 -34.38 35.98
C ALA A 475 7.24 -32.91 36.35
N GLN A 476 7.89 -32.65 37.49
CA GLN A 476 8.25 -31.30 37.91
C GLN A 476 9.30 -30.70 36.96
N LEU A 477 10.35 -31.45 36.64
CA LEU A 477 11.40 -31.02 35.71
C LEU A 477 10.82 -30.65 34.34
N HIS A 478 9.96 -31.50 33.75
CA HIS A 478 9.32 -31.20 32.47
C HIS A 478 8.29 -30.06 32.56
N SER A 479 7.57 -29.92 33.67
CA SER A 479 6.60 -28.83 33.85
C SER A 479 7.25 -27.45 33.93
N LEU A 480 8.45 -27.38 34.53
CA LEU A 480 9.21 -26.14 34.69
C LEU A 480 10.11 -25.84 33.49
N ASN A 481 10.36 -26.85 32.64
CA ASN A 481 11.28 -26.78 31.50
C ASN A 481 10.63 -27.42 30.25
N ALA A 482 9.51 -26.85 29.80
CA ALA A 482 8.67 -27.41 28.73
C ALA A 482 9.36 -27.63 27.37
N ALA A 483 10.56 -27.08 27.18
CA ALA A 483 11.39 -27.31 25.99
C ALA A 483 12.13 -28.65 26.03
N ILE A 484 12.29 -29.29 27.19
CA ILE A 484 12.89 -30.64 27.32
C ILE A 484 11.89 -31.66 26.77
N ASN A 485 12.35 -32.51 25.86
CA ASN A 485 11.53 -33.57 25.30
C ASN A 485 11.38 -34.73 26.29
N SER A 486 10.33 -35.55 26.14
CA SER A 486 10.03 -36.68 27.03
C SER A 486 11.13 -37.75 27.12
N GLY A 487 12.07 -37.76 26.18
CA GLY A 487 13.23 -38.66 26.20
C GLY A 487 14.47 -38.05 26.86
N CYS A 488 14.40 -36.79 27.26
CA CYS A 488 15.50 -35.98 27.77
C CYS A 488 16.76 -36.02 26.88
N THR A 489 16.57 -36.21 25.57
CA THR A 489 17.68 -36.35 24.62
C THR A 489 18.17 -35.02 24.08
N ASN A 490 17.49 -33.91 24.42
CA ASN A 490 17.79 -32.56 23.96
C ASN A 490 18.38 -31.66 25.04
N LEU A 491 18.87 -32.23 26.15
CA LEU A 491 19.64 -31.47 27.14
C LEU A 491 20.90 -30.88 26.51
N SER A 492 21.09 -29.59 26.72
CA SER A 492 22.18 -28.83 26.14
C SER A 492 23.20 -28.46 27.22
N ILE A 493 24.49 -28.73 26.99
CA ILE A 493 25.53 -28.35 27.97
C ILE A 493 25.50 -26.83 28.18
N GLY A 494 25.49 -26.40 29.44
CA GLY A 494 25.37 -24.99 29.82
C GLY A 494 23.93 -24.45 29.87
N GLU A 495 22.94 -25.23 29.45
CA GLU A 495 21.52 -24.91 29.62
C GLU A 495 21.18 -24.77 31.10
N THR A 496 20.35 -23.78 31.44
CA THR A 496 19.92 -23.55 32.83
C THR A 496 18.48 -24.02 33.00
N LEU A 497 18.33 -25.14 33.72
CA LEU A 497 17.05 -25.74 34.07
C LEU A 497 16.51 -25.14 35.37
N CYS A 498 15.19 -25.07 35.47
CA CYS A 498 14.47 -24.68 36.66
C CYS A 498 14.05 -25.90 37.49
N LEU A 499 14.23 -25.85 38.82
CA LEU A 499 14.09 -27.01 39.73
C LEU A 499 13.17 -26.83 40.96
N ASN A 500 12.78 -25.59 41.28
CA ASN A 500 12.22 -25.19 42.58
C ASN A 500 10.72 -25.45 42.76
#